data_AF-A0A4D6XK89-F1
#
_entry.id   AF-A0A4D6XK89-F1
#
_cell.length_a   1.000
_cell.length_b   1.000
_cell.length_c   1.000
_cell.angle_alpha   90.00
_cell.angle_beta   90.00
_cell.angle_gamma   90.00
#
_symmetry.space_group_name_H-M   'P 1'
#
loop_
_entity.id
_entity.type
_entity.pdbx_description
1 polymer ?
#
loop_
_entity_poly.entity_id
_entity_poly.type
_entity_poly.pdbx_seq_one_letter_code
_entity_poly.pdbx_strand_id
1 'polypeptide(L)'
;MKNNEFFLSISNNFQTIFNNEKFFQIVISLSQIILLIFIFIWILKKISAFKINNTTSCMKIIDKLSVGSNESVILIEVEKVKLVLGVTTKNITCLHILPSILKNKPISKIDNNLFKKNFFKNFFKIFWKKKMFYRIIPFLFLLFFCPTVRAELPGITSHILDDGGQTWSVPVQTLVFLTSLTFLPAFLLMMTSFTRIVIVFGLLRNALGTPYAPSNQILLGLALFLTFFIMSPTFDKIYKDAYIPFSEEKINMEDAIIKGSLPLKKFMINQTRITDLELFSKLAHVSFYQNKNEIPMRILLPSFITSELKTAFQIGFTIFIPFLIIDLVVASVLMALGMMMVPPSTISLPFKLMLFVLVDGWQLLIASLAQSFNT
;
A
#
# COMPACT_ATOMS: atom_id res chain seq x y z
N MET A 1 -24.43 31.18 29.90
CA MET A 1 -23.37 31.22 30.94
C MET A 1 -22.42 30.02 30.94
N LYS A 2 -22.87 28.76 30.74
CA LYS A 2 -21.97 27.57 30.66
C LYS A 2 -20.98 27.52 29.48
N ASN A 3 -21.31 28.13 28.33
CA ASN A 3 -20.42 28.07 27.15
C ASN A 3 -19.16 28.93 27.28
N ASN A 4 -19.20 30.00 28.09
CA ASN A 4 -18.03 30.88 28.27
C ASN A 4 -16.96 30.23 29.15
N GLU A 5 -17.34 29.39 30.12
CA GLU A 5 -16.38 28.66 30.97
C GLU A 5 -15.68 27.53 30.21
N PHE A 6 -16.36 26.89 29.26
CA PHE A 6 -15.77 25.87 28.38
C PHE A 6 -14.77 26.49 27.38
N PHE A 7 -15.10 27.65 26.80
CA PHE A 7 -14.16 28.38 25.95
C PHE A 7 -12.98 28.95 26.72
N LEU A 8 -13.18 29.40 27.97
CA LEU A 8 -12.09 29.84 28.85
C LEU A 8 -11.19 28.67 29.29
N SER A 9 -11.75 27.47 29.53
CA SER A 9 -10.95 26.28 29.87
C SER A 9 -10.16 25.75 28.66
N ILE A 10 -10.74 25.82 27.45
CA ILE A 10 -10.02 25.54 26.20
C ILE A 10 -8.92 26.57 25.98
N SER A 11 -9.21 27.87 26.11
CA SER A 11 -8.22 28.94 25.94
C SER A 11 -7.05 28.79 26.93
N ASN A 12 -7.34 28.49 28.20
CA ASN A 12 -6.31 28.28 29.22
C ASN A 12 -5.50 26.99 28.97
N ASN A 13 -6.14 25.92 28.49
CA ASN A 13 -5.43 24.71 28.07
C ASN A 13 -4.56 24.96 26.83
N PHE A 14 -5.03 25.75 25.86
CA PHE A 14 -4.23 26.15 24.70
C PHE A 14 -3.03 27.02 25.12
N GLN A 15 -3.21 27.97 26.04
CA GLN A 15 -2.13 28.81 26.55
C GLN A 15 -1.04 27.98 27.27
N THR A 16 -1.44 26.95 28.02
CA THR A 16 -0.50 26.05 28.71
C THR A 16 0.21 25.08 27.77
N ILE A 17 -0.40 24.72 26.63
CA ILE A 17 0.23 23.95 25.54
C ILE A 17 1.32 24.76 24.84
N PHE A 18 1.14 26.08 24.70
CA PHE A 18 2.13 26.98 24.11
C PHE A 18 3.20 27.50 25.09
N ASN A 19 3.23 26.98 26.32
CA ASN A 19 4.31 27.31 27.25
C ASN A 19 5.62 26.66 26.75
N ASN A 20 6.68 27.46 26.57
CA ASN A 20 7.87 27.11 25.80
C ASN A 20 8.52 25.77 26.22
N GLU A 21 8.53 25.45 27.51
CA GLU A 21 9.06 24.21 28.08
C GLU A 21 8.25 22.97 27.66
N LYS A 22 6.92 23.01 27.80
CA LYS A 22 6.04 21.88 27.48
C LYS A 22 5.91 21.67 25.97
N PHE A 23 5.87 22.74 25.19
CA PHE A 23 5.86 22.66 23.74
C PHE A 23 7.12 21.98 23.21
N PHE A 24 8.30 22.36 23.73
CA PHE A 24 9.56 21.75 23.30
C PHE A 24 9.65 20.26 23.68
N GLN A 25 9.14 19.88 24.85
CA GLN A 25 9.05 18.50 25.30
C GLN A 25 8.12 17.65 24.41
N ILE A 26 6.98 18.20 24.00
CA ILE A 26 6.05 17.56 23.05
C ILE A 26 6.72 17.39 21.68
N VAL A 27 7.42 18.40 21.18
CA VAL A 27 8.13 18.33 19.89
C VAL A 27 9.26 17.29 19.91
N ILE A 28 10.02 17.22 21.01
CA ILE A 28 11.08 16.22 21.19
C ILE A 28 10.48 14.81 21.25
N SER A 29 9.40 14.60 22.02
CA SER A 29 8.75 13.28 22.12
C SER A 29 8.14 12.81 20.79
N LEU A 30 7.53 13.71 20.02
CA LEU A 30 7.04 13.44 18.66
C LEU A 30 8.18 13.09 17.71
N SER A 31 9.27 13.85 17.74
CA SER A 31 10.47 13.56 16.93
C SER A 31 11.05 12.17 17.25
N GLN A 32 11.05 11.79 18.53
CA GLN A 32 11.54 10.50 19.00
C GLN A 32 10.63 9.34 18.60
N ILE A 33 9.30 9.53 18.61
CA ILE A 33 8.32 8.56 18.10
C ILE A 33 8.47 8.39 16.58
N ILE A 34 8.63 9.48 15.84
CA ILE A 34 8.85 9.46 14.39
C ILE A 34 10.14 8.73 14.05
N LEU A 35 11.23 8.98 14.80
CA LEU A 35 12.49 8.26 14.66
C LEU A 35 12.30 6.76 14.92
N LEU A 36 11.51 6.39 15.93
CA LEU A 36 11.22 5.00 16.28
C LEU A 36 10.38 4.30 15.20
N ILE A 37 9.42 4.99 14.59
CA ILE A 37 8.65 4.50 13.44
C ILE A 37 9.57 4.31 12.23
N PHE A 38 10.47 5.25 11.95
CA PHE A 38 11.45 5.11 10.86
C PHE A 38 12.39 3.93 11.09
N ILE A 39 12.86 3.73 12.33
CA ILE A 39 13.68 2.58 12.71
C ILE A 39 12.88 1.28 12.55
N PHE A 40 11.61 1.28 12.94
CA PHE A 40 10.72 0.13 12.79
C PHE A 40 10.44 -0.21 11.32
N ILE A 41 10.20 0.79 10.47
CA ILE A 41 10.07 0.64 9.02
C ILE A 41 11.38 0.15 8.41
N TRP A 42 12.53 0.66 8.86
CA TRP A 42 13.84 0.20 8.40
C TRP A 42 14.10 -1.27 8.79
N ILE A 43 13.71 -1.66 10.00
CA ILE A 43 13.77 -3.05 10.48
C ILE A 43 12.80 -3.95 9.70
N LEU A 44 11.58 -3.49 9.42
CA LEU A 44 10.59 -4.21 8.61
C LEU A 44 11.08 -4.39 7.18
N LYS A 45 11.65 -3.34 6.57
CA LYS A 45 12.24 -3.41 5.23
C LYS A 45 13.39 -4.41 5.19
N LYS A 46 14.16 -4.52 6.27
CA LYS A 46 15.25 -5.48 6.41
C LYS A 46 14.76 -6.92 6.70
N ILE A 47 13.60 -7.09 7.33
CA ILE A 47 12.92 -8.38 7.56
C ILE A 47 12.13 -8.82 6.31
N SER A 48 11.72 -7.89 5.43
CA SER A 48 11.06 -8.17 4.16
C SER A 48 11.93 -8.89 3.12
N ALA A 49 13.17 -9.22 3.47
CA ALA A 49 13.94 -10.26 2.79
C ALA A 49 13.29 -11.66 2.91
N PHE A 50 12.20 -11.81 3.68
CA PHE A 50 11.31 -12.96 3.60
C PHE A 50 10.37 -12.84 2.40
N LYS A 51 10.94 -13.12 1.22
CA LYS A 51 10.20 -13.38 -0.01
C LYS A 51 9.23 -14.54 0.24
N ILE A 52 7.94 -14.23 0.34
CA ILE A 52 6.85 -15.22 0.28
C ILE A 52 6.84 -15.77 -1.15
N ASN A 53 7.71 -16.74 -1.41
CA ASN A 53 7.56 -17.65 -2.52
C ASN A 53 6.51 -18.69 -2.10
N ASN A 54 5.23 -18.38 -2.34
CA ASN A 54 4.22 -19.42 -2.49
C ASN A 54 4.46 -20.10 -3.84
N THR A 55 5.51 -20.92 -3.89
CA THR A 55 5.63 -21.99 -4.88
C THR A 55 5.54 -23.27 -4.09
N THR A 56 4.40 -23.94 -4.17
CA THR A 56 4.24 -25.36 -3.85
C THR A 56 5.20 -26.16 -4.72
N SER A 57 6.44 -26.30 -4.28
CA SER A 57 7.42 -27.18 -4.89
C SER A 57 7.23 -28.56 -4.25
N CYS A 58 6.60 -29.51 -4.96
CA CYS A 58 6.47 -30.92 -4.59
C CYS A 58 7.82 -31.68 -4.54
N MET A 59 8.94 -30.98 -4.35
CA MET A 59 10.29 -31.54 -4.45
C MET A 59 11.11 -31.08 -3.24
N LYS A 60 11.40 -32.01 -2.33
CA LYS A 60 12.19 -31.75 -1.13
C LYS A 60 13.53 -32.45 -1.26
N ILE A 61 14.61 -31.69 -1.27
CA ILE A 61 15.97 -32.23 -1.25
C ILE A 61 16.25 -32.66 0.19
N ILE A 62 16.49 -33.96 0.40
CA ILE A 62 16.77 -34.52 1.73
C ILE A 62 18.23 -34.32 2.08
N ASP A 63 19.13 -34.64 1.14
CA ASP A 63 20.56 -34.60 1.39
C ASP A 63 21.37 -34.40 0.10
N LYS A 64 22.57 -33.82 0.22
CA LYS A 64 23.50 -33.59 -0.89
C LYS A 64 24.91 -33.98 -0.47
N LEU A 65 25.49 -34.96 -1.14
CA LEU A 65 26.85 -35.41 -0.92
C LEU A 65 27.72 -35.01 -2.13
N SER A 66 28.77 -34.22 -1.91
CA SER A 66 29.75 -33.90 -2.96
C SER A 66 30.70 -35.08 -3.08
N VAL A 67 30.74 -35.72 -4.24
CA VAL A 67 31.58 -36.90 -4.51
C VAL A 67 32.83 -36.52 -5.33
N GLY A 68 32.85 -35.31 -5.91
CA GLY A 68 34.01 -34.74 -6.60
C GLY A 68 34.02 -33.21 -6.56
N SER A 69 34.94 -32.59 -7.31
CA SER A 69 35.10 -31.12 -7.36
C SER A 69 33.88 -30.40 -7.94
N ASN A 70 33.11 -31.06 -8.80
CA ASN A 70 31.91 -30.53 -9.46
C ASN A 70 30.81 -31.59 -9.63
N GLU A 71 30.86 -32.67 -8.85
CA GLU A 71 29.91 -33.78 -8.90
C GLU A 71 29.24 -33.95 -7.55
N SER A 72 27.91 -34.01 -7.55
CA SER A 72 27.15 -34.20 -6.33
C SER A 72 26.03 -35.19 -6.53
N VAL A 73 25.89 -36.09 -5.56
CA VAL A 73 24.74 -37.00 -5.46
C VAL A 73 23.70 -36.31 -4.59
N ILE A 74 22.49 -36.15 -5.13
CA ILE A 74 21.40 -35.45 -4.49
C ILE A 74 20.26 -36.43 -4.27
N LEU A 75 19.79 -36.53 -3.03
CA LEU A 75 18.65 -37.36 -2.67
C LEU A 75 17.39 -36.49 -2.62
N ILE A 76 16.46 -36.75 -3.51
CA ILE A 76 15.24 -35.96 -3.69
C ILE A 76 14.02 -36.81 -3.33
N GLU A 77 13.15 -36.26 -2.49
CA GLU A 77 11.85 -36.85 -2.17
C GLU A 77 10.76 -36.12 -2.94
N VAL A 78 10.06 -36.87 -3.77
CA VAL A 78 8.88 -36.41 -4.52
C VAL A 78 7.72 -37.28 -4.08
N GLU A 79 6.76 -36.64 -3.39
CA GLU A 79 5.55 -37.23 -2.81
C GLU A 79 5.78 -38.42 -1.84
N LYS A 80 6.08 -39.61 -2.37
CA LYS A 80 6.21 -40.89 -1.64
C LYS A 80 7.36 -41.78 -2.16
N VAL A 81 8.24 -41.26 -3.01
CA VAL A 81 9.36 -42.03 -3.57
C VAL A 81 10.65 -41.23 -3.39
N LYS A 82 11.71 -41.91 -2.94
CA LYS A 82 13.04 -41.30 -2.81
C LYS A 82 13.87 -41.61 -4.05
N LEU A 83 14.32 -40.56 -4.73
CA LEU A 83 15.12 -40.62 -5.95
C LEU A 83 16.55 -40.19 -5.63
N VAL A 84 17.52 -41.02 -5.99
CA VAL A 84 18.94 -40.69 -5.91
C VAL A 84 19.40 -40.22 -7.28
N LEU A 85 19.78 -38.95 -7.38
CA LEU A 85 20.20 -38.31 -8.63
C LEU A 85 21.68 -38.00 -8.58
N GLY A 86 22.42 -38.44 -9.60
CA GLY A 86 23.78 -37.98 -9.88
C GLY A 86 23.70 -36.68 -10.67
N VAL A 87 24.31 -35.62 -10.13
CA VAL A 87 24.35 -34.30 -10.78
C VAL A 87 25.79 -33.98 -11.15
N THR A 88 26.05 -33.87 -12.45
CA THR A 88 27.29 -33.34 -13.02
C THR A 88 27.02 -31.95 -13.62
N THR A 89 28.05 -31.20 -13.96
CA THR A 89 27.90 -29.86 -14.57
C THR A 89 27.22 -29.86 -15.93
N LYS A 90 27.17 -31.02 -16.61
CA LYS A 90 26.57 -31.14 -17.94
C LYS A 90 25.22 -31.87 -17.93
N ASN A 91 25.06 -32.92 -17.11
CA ASN A 91 23.87 -33.78 -17.12
C ASN A 91 23.40 -34.18 -15.70
N ILE A 92 22.08 -34.40 -15.55
CA ILE A 92 21.45 -34.98 -14.36
C ILE A 92 20.95 -36.39 -14.71
N THR A 93 21.45 -37.41 -14.03
CA THR A 93 21.07 -38.82 -14.23
C THR A 93 20.43 -39.41 -12.98
N CYS A 94 19.28 -40.07 -13.13
CA CYS A 94 18.65 -40.81 -12.03
C CYS A 94 19.39 -42.13 -11.81
N LEU A 95 20.07 -42.24 -10.68
CA LEU A 95 20.88 -43.41 -10.34
C LEU A 95 20.01 -44.51 -9.71
N HIS A 96 19.06 -44.16 -8.84
CA HIS A 96 18.24 -45.18 -8.18
C HIS A 96 16.89 -44.65 -7.64
N ILE A 97 15.87 -45.52 -7.64
CA ILE A 97 14.50 -45.23 -7.16
C ILE A 97 14.19 -46.16 -5.98
N LEU A 98 13.98 -45.62 -4.78
CA LEU A 98 13.63 -46.38 -3.58
C LEU A 98 12.12 -46.26 -3.28
N PRO A 99 11.35 -47.37 -3.25
CA PRO A 99 9.94 -47.37 -2.86
C PRO A 99 9.78 -47.34 -1.33
N SER A 100 8.88 -46.50 -0.79
CA SER A 100 8.64 -46.39 0.65
C SER A 100 7.62 -47.43 1.15
N ILE A 101 7.97 -48.20 2.19
CA ILE A 101 7.02 -49.05 2.94
C ILE A 101 6.17 -48.18 3.87
N LEU A 102 4.84 -48.37 3.78
CA LEU A 102 3.77 -47.64 4.47
C LEU A 102 3.85 -47.74 6.02
N LYS A 103 3.63 -46.60 6.70
CA LYS A 103 2.98 -46.55 8.02
C LYS A 103 2.00 -45.37 8.07
N ASN A 104 0.71 -45.69 8.08
CA ASN A 104 -0.41 -44.76 8.22
C ASN A 104 -0.53 -44.24 9.65
N LYS A 105 -0.86 -42.95 9.82
CA LYS A 105 -1.53 -42.42 11.01
C LYS A 105 -2.60 -41.41 10.55
N PRO A 106 -3.84 -41.48 11.07
CA PRO A 106 -4.97 -40.77 10.48
C PRO A 106 -4.91 -39.27 10.74
N ILE A 107 -5.51 -38.52 9.82
CA ILE A 107 -5.71 -37.07 9.88
C ILE A 107 -6.72 -36.77 10.98
N SER A 108 -6.28 -36.13 12.07
CA SER A 108 -7.17 -35.52 13.05
C SER A 108 -6.64 -34.15 13.48
N LYS A 109 -7.55 -33.17 13.39
CA LYS A 109 -7.56 -31.79 13.92
C LYS A 109 -6.25 -30.99 13.88
N ILE A 110 -6.28 -29.93 13.08
CA ILE A 110 -5.32 -28.82 13.09
C ILE A 110 -5.37 -28.16 14.48
N ASP A 111 -4.42 -28.54 15.33
CA ASP A 111 -4.20 -27.93 16.64
C ASP A 111 -3.48 -26.59 16.49
N ASN A 112 -4.23 -25.50 16.63
CA ASN A 112 -3.72 -24.11 16.67
C ASN A 112 -2.64 -23.89 17.74
N ASN A 113 -2.55 -24.75 18.75
CA ASN A 113 -1.54 -24.67 19.82
C ASN A 113 -0.13 -25.10 19.37
N LEU A 114 0.00 -26.00 18.38
CA LEU A 114 1.32 -26.41 17.88
C LEU A 114 1.95 -25.32 17.01
N PHE A 115 1.12 -24.62 16.23
CA PHE A 115 1.55 -23.48 15.42
C PHE A 115 2.01 -22.32 16.31
N LYS A 116 1.25 -21.98 17.38
CA LYS A 116 1.62 -20.91 18.31
C LYS A 116 2.93 -21.23 19.04
N LYS A 117 3.15 -22.48 19.46
CA LYS A 117 4.35 -22.91 20.18
C LYS A 117 5.59 -22.95 19.29
N ASN A 118 5.49 -23.46 18.06
CA ASN A 118 6.61 -23.46 17.11
C ASN A 118 6.88 -22.06 16.53
N PHE A 119 5.85 -21.24 16.32
CA PHE A 119 6.00 -19.86 15.87
C PHE A 119 6.73 -19.01 16.92
N PHE A 120 6.31 -19.03 18.19
CA PHE A 120 7.01 -18.29 19.25
C PHE A 120 8.44 -18.81 19.47
N LYS A 121 8.65 -20.12 19.44
CA LYS A 121 9.97 -20.71 19.66
C LYS A 121 10.95 -20.36 18.53
N ASN A 122 10.50 -20.37 17.28
CA ASN A 122 11.32 -19.93 16.15
C ASN A 122 11.48 -18.40 16.10
N PHE A 123 10.45 -17.64 16.47
CA PHE A 123 10.50 -16.19 16.56
C PHE A 123 11.51 -15.73 17.62
N PHE A 124 11.50 -16.33 18.81
CA PHE A 124 12.45 -16.04 19.87
C PHE A 124 13.88 -16.46 19.49
N LYS A 125 14.04 -17.61 18.80
CA LYS A 125 15.34 -18.08 18.30
C LYS A 125 15.93 -17.17 17.20
N ILE A 126 15.07 -16.58 16.36
CA ILE A 126 15.46 -15.57 15.35
C ILE A 126 15.87 -14.25 16.03
N PHE A 127 15.13 -13.85 17.07
CA PHE A 127 15.37 -12.61 17.81
C PHE A 127 16.66 -12.68 18.65
N TRP A 128 17.05 -13.88 19.10
CA TRP A 128 18.26 -14.16 19.86
C TRP A 128 19.48 -14.58 19.03
N LYS A 129 19.60 -14.13 17.78
CA LYS A 129 20.87 -14.29 17.04
C LYS A 129 21.91 -13.32 17.64
N LYS A 130 22.85 -13.83 18.45
CA LYS A 130 23.85 -13.08 19.26
C LYS A 130 24.42 -11.82 18.56
N LYS A 131 24.72 -11.89 17.25
CA LYS A 131 25.30 -10.78 16.47
C LYS A 131 24.37 -9.57 16.30
N MET A 132 23.05 -9.75 16.36
CA MET A 132 22.07 -8.67 16.26
C MET A 132 21.79 -8.01 17.63
N PHE A 133 21.81 -8.81 18.71
CA PHE A 133 21.67 -8.33 20.09
C PHE A 133 22.79 -7.34 20.46
N TYR A 134 24.04 -7.65 20.13
CA TYR A 134 25.18 -6.74 20.38
C TYR A 134 25.15 -5.42 19.59
N ARG A 135 24.41 -5.33 18.47
CA ARG A 135 24.24 -4.06 17.73
C ARG A 135 23.06 -3.22 18.21
N ILE A 136 22.05 -3.85 18.81
CA ILE A 136 20.84 -3.17 19.28
C ILE A 136 20.99 -2.72 20.74
N ILE A 137 21.70 -3.49 21.57
CA ILE A 137 22.00 -3.13 22.96
C ILE A 137 22.62 -1.73 23.11
N PRO A 138 23.69 -1.33 22.38
CA PRO A 138 24.27 -0.01 22.59
C PRO A 138 23.33 1.11 22.13
N PHE A 139 22.51 0.87 21.11
CA PHE A 139 21.52 1.85 20.64
C PHE A 139 20.34 1.99 21.62
N LEU A 140 19.88 0.88 22.20
CA LEU A 140 18.85 0.84 23.24
C LEU A 140 19.36 1.43 24.57
N PHE A 141 20.62 1.15 24.91
CA PHE A 141 21.30 1.67 26.10
C PHE A 141 21.56 3.16 25.99
N LEU A 142 21.96 3.66 24.81
CA LEU A 142 22.11 5.09 24.53
C LEU A 142 20.76 5.83 24.56
N LEU A 143 19.66 5.15 24.21
CA LEU A 143 18.29 5.65 24.36
C LEU A 143 17.83 5.66 25.83
N PHE A 144 18.37 4.77 26.67
CA PHE A 144 18.07 4.68 28.10
C PHE A 144 18.91 5.63 28.98
N PHE A 145 20.10 6.04 28.52
CA PHE A 145 21.06 6.81 29.32
C PHE A 145 20.97 8.34 29.20
N CYS A 146 19.97 8.90 28.53
CA CYS A 146 19.78 10.35 28.50
C CYS A 146 19.23 10.83 29.85
N PRO A 147 19.99 11.58 30.71
CA PRO A 147 19.62 11.77 32.10
C PRO A 147 18.51 12.80 32.35
N THR A 148 17.96 13.45 31.32
CA THR A 148 17.02 14.58 31.51
C THR A 148 15.74 14.53 30.69
N VAL A 149 15.47 13.44 29.98
CA VAL A 149 14.14 13.22 29.37
C VAL A 149 13.35 12.24 30.22
N ARG A 150 13.03 12.65 31.46
CA ARG A 150 11.78 12.19 32.07
C ARG A 150 10.66 12.94 31.36
N ALA A 151 10.32 12.46 30.16
CA ALA A 151 9.02 12.76 29.61
C ALA A 151 8.02 12.19 30.62
N GLU A 152 7.35 13.05 31.38
CA GLU A 152 6.01 12.73 31.84
C GLU A 152 5.22 12.45 30.56
N LEU A 153 5.04 11.17 30.24
CA LEU A 153 4.12 10.72 29.22
C LEU A 153 2.78 11.39 29.53
N PRO A 154 2.27 12.30 28.68
CA PRO A 154 0.93 12.79 28.83
C PRO A 154 0.00 11.61 28.52
N GLY A 155 -0.49 10.91 29.55
CA GLY A 155 -1.42 9.79 29.37
C GLY A 155 -1.22 8.58 30.27
N ILE A 156 -0.34 8.63 31.27
CA ILE A 156 -0.39 7.68 32.39
C ILE A 156 -0.46 8.48 33.70
N THR A 157 -1.58 9.15 33.92
CA THR A 157 -1.97 9.58 35.25
C THR A 157 -2.92 8.52 35.80
N SER A 158 -2.42 7.68 36.70
CA SER A 158 -3.28 6.79 37.47
C SER A 158 -4.18 7.66 38.35
N HIS A 159 -5.44 7.85 37.96
CA HIS A 159 -6.44 8.30 38.91
C HIS A 159 -6.72 7.10 39.82
N ILE A 160 -6.29 7.21 41.07
CA ILE A 160 -6.64 6.25 42.12
C ILE A 160 -8.11 6.52 42.42
N LEU A 161 -8.98 5.55 42.13
CA LEU A 161 -10.34 5.55 42.66
C LEU A 161 -10.26 5.26 44.16
N ASP A 162 -11.21 5.78 44.95
CA ASP A 162 -11.24 5.65 46.42
C ASP A 162 -11.22 4.18 46.95
N ASP A 163 -11.33 3.19 46.06
CA ASP A 163 -11.26 1.74 46.33
C ASP A 163 -9.93 1.08 45.88
N GLY A 164 -8.87 1.85 45.62
CA GLY A 164 -7.53 1.32 45.31
C GLY A 164 -7.34 0.74 43.90
N GLY A 165 -8.31 0.91 43.00
CA GLY A 165 -8.18 0.54 41.58
C GLY A 165 -7.46 1.60 40.75
N GLN A 166 -6.49 1.20 39.92
CA GLN A 166 -5.84 2.07 38.93
C GLN A 166 -6.52 1.93 37.56
N THR A 167 -6.98 3.04 36.98
CA THR A 167 -7.47 3.06 35.59
C THR A 167 -6.43 3.66 34.65
N TRP A 168 -6.14 2.95 33.55
CA TRP A 168 -5.19 3.35 32.52
C TRP A 168 -5.98 3.87 31.32
N SER A 169 -5.93 5.16 31.03
CA SER A 169 -6.47 5.68 29.77
C SER A 169 -5.51 6.69 29.13
N VAL A 170 -4.67 6.19 28.23
CA VAL A 170 -4.32 6.99 27.06
C VAL A 170 -5.67 7.27 26.37
N PRO A 171 -6.10 8.53 26.13
CA PRO A 171 -7.41 8.78 25.58
C PRO A 171 -7.49 8.11 24.21
N VAL A 172 -8.17 6.97 24.13
CA VAL A 172 -8.29 6.14 22.92
C VAL A 172 -8.77 7.00 21.75
N GLN A 173 -9.56 8.04 22.06
CA GLN A 173 -10.01 9.09 21.15
C GLN A 173 -8.86 9.80 20.40
N THR A 174 -7.78 10.22 21.07
CA THR A 174 -6.66 10.92 20.41
C THR A 174 -5.89 9.99 19.48
N LEU A 175 -5.72 8.74 19.88
CA LEU A 175 -5.06 7.73 19.04
C LEU A 175 -5.88 7.42 17.78
N VAL A 176 -7.20 7.26 17.93
CA VAL A 176 -8.12 7.05 16.80
C VAL A 176 -8.14 8.28 15.88
N PHE A 177 -8.12 9.49 16.44
CA PHE A 177 -8.08 10.73 15.66
C PHE A 177 -6.81 10.85 14.81
N LEU A 178 -5.62 10.68 15.41
CA LEU A 178 -4.34 10.75 14.69
C LEU A 178 -4.21 9.64 13.63
N THR A 179 -4.72 8.45 13.93
CA THR A 179 -4.75 7.35 12.97
C THR A 179 -5.66 7.70 11.78
N SER A 180 -6.88 8.17 12.06
CA SER A 180 -7.84 8.59 11.02
C SER A 180 -7.28 9.69 10.13
N LEU A 181 -6.62 10.69 10.73
CA LEU A 181 -6.02 11.82 10.02
C LEU A 181 -4.96 11.38 8.99
N THR A 182 -4.25 10.28 9.25
CA THR A 182 -3.23 9.74 8.33
C THR A 182 -3.85 9.07 7.11
N PHE A 183 -5.01 8.43 7.26
CA PHE A 183 -5.69 7.72 6.16
C PHE A 183 -6.61 8.65 5.34
N LEU A 184 -7.11 9.73 5.94
CA LEU A 184 -8.07 10.64 5.32
C LEU A 184 -7.64 11.13 3.92
N PRO A 185 -6.39 11.61 3.69
CA PRO A 185 -5.99 12.13 2.39
C PRO A 185 -6.01 11.06 1.30
N ALA A 186 -5.58 9.84 1.64
CA ALA A 186 -5.59 8.72 0.71
C ALA A 186 -7.02 8.32 0.34
N PHE A 187 -7.93 8.26 1.32
CA PHE A 187 -9.34 7.94 1.08
C PHE A 187 -10.02 8.98 0.19
N LEU A 188 -9.80 10.27 0.46
CA LEU A 188 -10.39 11.35 -0.35
C LEU A 188 -9.93 11.26 -1.80
N LEU A 189 -8.64 11.05 -2.05
CA LEU A 189 -8.13 10.91 -3.42
C LEU A 189 -8.71 9.67 -4.12
N MET A 190 -8.86 8.54 -3.42
CA MET A 190 -9.46 7.32 -3.98
C MET A 190 -10.95 7.44 -4.32
N MET A 191 -11.67 8.40 -3.75
CA MET A 191 -13.09 8.67 -4.09
C MET A 191 -13.26 9.62 -5.28
N THR A 192 -12.15 10.09 -5.88
CA THR A 192 -12.14 11.07 -6.98
C THR A 192 -11.58 10.48 -8.27
N SER A 193 -11.47 11.30 -9.32
CA SER A 193 -10.83 10.95 -10.60
C SER A 193 -9.32 10.68 -10.51
N PHE A 194 -8.68 10.99 -9.37
CA PHE A 194 -7.23 10.94 -9.19
C PHE A 194 -6.61 9.58 -9.55
N THR A 195 -7.25 8.48 -9.13
CA THR A 195 -6.71 7.13 -9.32
C THR A 195 -6.48 6.80 -10.80
N ARG A 196 -7.43 7.11 -11.69
CA ARG A 196 -7.29 6.84 -13.13
C ARG A 196 -6.15 7.65 -13.74
N ILE A 197 -6.08 8.93 -13.40
CA ILE A 197 -5.13 9.88 -13.99
C ILE A 197 -3.70 9.51 -13.61
N VAL A 198 -3.42 9.24 -12.32
CA VAL A 198 -2.08 8.86 -11.86
C VAL A 198 -1.60 7.58 -12.51
N ILE A 199 -2.48 6.58 -12.68
CA ILE A 199 -2.10 5.31 -13.29
C ILE A 199 -1.81 5.49 -14.77
N VAL A 200 -2.64 6.23 -15.51
CA VAL A 200 -2.41 6.49 -16.94
C VAL A 200 -1.11 7.26 -17.16
N PHE A 201 -0.83 8.29 -16.36
CA PHE A 201 0.45 9.01 -16.42
C PHE A 201 1.65 8.13 -16.02
N GLY A 202 1.49 7.26 -15.02
CA GLY A 202 2.51 6.29 -14.64
C GLY A 202 2.83 5.30 -15.77
N LEU A 203 1.80 4.80 -16.46
CA LEU A 203 1.95 3.91 -17.61
C LEU A 203 2.58 4.64 -18.81
N LEU A 204 2.15 5.88 -19.12
CA LEU A 204 2.75 6.68 -20.17
C LEU A 204 4.26 6.85 -19.98
N ARG A 205 4.70 7.21 -18.77
CA ARG A 205 6.13 7.37 -18.49
C ARG A 205 6.90 6.08 -18.77
N ASN A 206 6.35 4.94 -18.35
CA ASN A 206 6.98 3.65 -18.61
C ASN A 206 7.02 3.34 -20.12
N ALA A 207 5.99 3.72 -20.88
CA ALA A 207 5.92 3.53 -22.33
C ALA A 207 6.99 4.34 -23.08
N LEU A 208 7.23 5.58 -22.66
CA LEU A 208 8.26 6.46 -23.22
C LEU A 208 9.69 5.94 -22.99
N GLY A 209 9.89 5.08 -21.98
CA GLY A 209 11.20 4.48 -21.68
C GLY A 209 12.19 5.44 -21.00
N THR A 210 11.71 6.55 -20.45
CA THR A 210 12.52 7.57 -19.79
C THR A 210 12.60 7.30 -18.27
N PRO A 211 13.79 7.01 -17.70
CA PRO A 211 13.92 6.65 -16.29
C PRO A 211 13.74 7.83 -15.32
N TYR A 212 13.97 9.09 -15.77
CA TYR A 212 14.03 10.26 -14.88
C TYR A 212 13.06 11.40 -15.23
N ALA A 213 12.49 11.42 -16.44
CA ALA A 213 11.63 12.49 -16.91
C ALA A 213 10.29 11.94 -17.44
N PRO A 214 9.13 12.50 -17.04
CA PRO A 214 8.91 13.47 -15.97
C PRO A 214 9.03 12.86 -14.56
N SER A 215 9.39 13.68 -13.56
CA SER A 215 9.53 13.24 -12.17
C SER A 215 8.18 12.80 -11.57
N ASN A 216 8.20 11.87 -10.61
CA ASN A 216 6.98 11.44 -9.90
C ASN A 216 6.20 12.61 -9.30
N GLN A 217 6.91 13.64 -8.82
CA GLN A 217 6.30 14.82 -8.20
C GLN A 217 5.52 15.65 -9.24
N ILE A 218 6.07 15.82 -10.45
CA ILE A 218 5.39 16.53 -11.54
C ILE A 218 4.15 15.77 -11.98
N LEU A 219 4.25 14.45 -12.16
CA LEU A 219 3.10 13.62 -12.53
C LEU A 219 1.99 13.66 -11.47
N LEU A 220 2.36 13.61 -10.19
CA LEU A 220 1.41 13.72 -9.09
C LEU A 220 0.75 15.10 -9.05
N GLY A 221 1.52 16.17 -9.23
CA GLY A 221 1.00 17.54 -9.30
C GLY A 221 0.03 17.74 -10.46
N LEU A 222 0.40 17.27 -11.66
CA LEU A 222 -0.48 17.30 -12.84
C LEU A 222 -1.77 16.51 -12.61
N ALA A 223 -1.66 15.31 -12.02
CA ALA A 223 -2.83 14.49 -11.72
C ALA A 223 -3.77 15.17 -10.71
N LEU A 224 -3.21 15.85 -9.72
CA LEU A 224 -3.96 16.55 -8.69
C LEU A 224 -4.67 17.79 -9.27
N PHE A 225 -3.99 18.61 -10.09
CA PHE A 225 -4.62 19.74 -10.78
C PHE A 225 -5.73 19.29 -11.74
N LEU A 226 -5.48 18.23 -12.53
CA LEU A 226 -6.49 17.69 -13.42
C LEU A 226 -7.68 17.09 -12.64
N THR A 227 -7.43 16.51 -11.47
CA THR A 227 -8.50 16.06 -10.56
C THR A 227 -9.36 17.22 -10.09
N PHE A 228 -8.77 18.34 -9.66
CA PHE A 228 -9.55 19.53 -9.30
C PHE A 228 -10.36 20.07 -10.47
N PHE A 229 -9.79 20.09 -11.67
CA PHE A 229 -10.48 20.54 -12.87
C PHE A 229 -11.70 19.66 -13.20
N ILE A 230 -11.54 18.33 -13.21
CA ILE A 230 -12.62 17.38 -13.52
C ILE A 230 -13.66 17.33 -12.40
N MET A 231 -13.24 17.44 -11.14
CA MET A 231 -14.12 17.35 -9.98
C MET A 231 -14.78 18.68 -9.58
N SER A 232 -14.46 19.79 -10.26
CA SER A 232 -15.07 21.11 -10.00
C SER A 232 -16.60 21.05 -9.78
N PRO A 233 -17.43 20.46 -10.68
CA PRO A 233 -18.88 20.43 -10.47
C PRO A 233 -19.33 19.62 -9.23
N THR A 234 -18.51 18.67 -8.78
CA THR A 234 -18.77 17.90 -7.56
C THR A 234 -18.38 18.71 -6.33
N PHE A 235 -17.22 19.37 -6.35
CA PHE A 235 -16.78 20.25 -5.27
C PHE A 235 -17.70 21.47 -5.10
N ASP A 236 -18.21 22.04 -6.18
CA ASP A 236 -19.18 23.14 -6.13
C ASP A 236 -20.47 22.75 -5.43
N LYS A 237 -20.97 21.52 -5.66
CA LYS A 237 -22.16 20.99 -4.96
C LYS A 237 -21.87 20.74 -3.49
N ILE A 238 -20.72 20.16 -3.14
CA ILE A 238 -20.32 19.97 -1.75
C ILE A 238 -20.21 21.32 -1.03
N TYR A 239 -19.63 22.31 -1.69
CA TYR A 239 -19.50 23.65 -1.15
C TYR A 239 -20.88 24.28 -0.86
N LYS A 240 -21.81 24.24 -1.82
CA LYS A 240 -23.15 24.82 -1.69
C LYS A 240 -24.06 24.06 -0.71
N ASP A 241 -24.08 22.74 -0.79
CA ASP A 241 -25.07 21.90 -0.10
C ASP A 241 -24.63 21.46 1.31
N ALA A 242 -23.31 21.45 1.57
CA ALA A 242 -22.76 21.01 2.85
C ALA A 242 -21.96 22.13 3.56
N TYR A 243 -21.01 22.78 2.88
CA TYR A 243 -20.11 23.73 3.56
C TYR A 243 -20.81 25.03 3.97
N ILE A 244 -21.51 25.71 3.06
CA ILE A 244 -22.25 26.95 3.37
C ILE A 244 -23.24 26.76 4.53
N PRO A 245 -24.18 25.79 4.50
CA PRO A 245 -25.14 25.63 5.58
C PRO A 245 -24.50 25.19 6.90
N PHE A 246 -23.36 24.48 6.87
CA PHE A 246 -22.60 24.15 8.07
C PHE A 246 -21.92 25.39 8.68
N SER A 247 -21.32 26.23 7.83
CA SER A 247 -20.69 27.48 8.26
C SER A 247 -21.68 28.52 8.78
N GLU A 248 -22.94 28.45 8.32
CA GLU A 248 -24.05 29.27 8.79
C GLU A 248 -24.79 28.65 9.99
N GLU A 249 -24.27 27.56 10.56
CA GLU A 249 -24.85 26.81 11.69
C GLU A 249 -26.30 26.31 11.44
N LYS A 250 -26.70 26.18 10.17
CA LYS A 250 -28.03 25.68 9.78
C LYS A 250 -28.15 24.16 9.85
N ILE A 251 -27.03 23.44 9.81
CA ILE A 251 -26.96 21.98 9.90
C ILE A 251 -25.83 21.53 10.83
N ASN A 252 -26.01 20.38 11.47
CA ASN A 252 -24.98 19.74 12.27
C ASN A 252 -23.90 19.09 11.39
N MET A 253 -22.74 18.76 11.99
CA MET A 253 -21.63 18.13 11.28
C MET A 253 -22.03 16.78 10.65
N GLU A 254 -22.87 15.99 11.33
CA GLU A 254 -23.36 14.70 10.83
C GLU A 254 -24.16 14.89 9.53
N ASP A 255 -25.08 15.86 9.51
CA ASP A 255 -25.89 16.18 8.34
C ASP A 255 -25.04 16.75 7.19
N ALA A 256 -24.03 17.56 7.52
CA ALA A 256 -23.09 18.10 6.55
C ALA A 256 -22.29 16.97 5.86
N ILE A 257 -21.83 15.96 6.62
CA ILE A 257 -21.13 14.80 6.07
C ILE A 257 -22.07 13.98 5.17
N ILE A 258 -23.31 13.75 5.60
CA ILE A 258 -24.30 13.00 4.81
C ILE A 258 -24.57 13.74 3.49
N LYS A 259 -24.91 15.03 3.54
CA LYS A 259 -25.18 15.84 2.34
C LYS A 259 -23.95 15.95 1.43
N GLY A 260 -22.76 16.17 2.00
CA GLY A 260 -21.50 16.23 1.26
C GLY A 260 -21.10 14.91 0.60
N SER A 261 -21.53 13.78 1.14
CA SER A 261 -21.27 12.46 0.55
C SER A 261 -22.14 12.16 -0.68
N LEU A 262 -23.29 12.83 -0.84
CA LEU A 262 -24.23 12.55 -1.94
C LEU A 262 -23.66 12.92 -3.33
N PRO A 263 -23.04 14.11 -3.55
CA PRO A 263 -22.38 14.42 -4.81
C PRO A 263 -21.26 13.43 -5.16
N LEU A 264 -20.44 13.04 -4.18
CA LEU A 264 -19.37 12.06 -4.37
C LEU A 264 -19.94 10.69 -4.77
N LYS A 265 -20.98 10.25 -4.07
CA LYS A 265 -21.68 9.00 -4.37
C LYS A 265 -22.24 9.02 -5.80
N LYS A 266 -22.86 10.12 -6.21
CA LYS A 266 -23.41 10.29 -7.57
C LYS A 266 -22.31 10.23 -8.63
N PHE A 267 -21.18 10.92 -8.39
CA PHE A 267 -20.01 10.86 -9.26
C PHE A 267 -19.51 9.42 -9.42
N MET A 268 -19.30 8.71 -8.32
CA MET A 268 -18.81 7.32 -8.34
C MET A 268 -19.77 6.37 -9.05
N ILE A 269 -21.08 6.51 -8.83
CA ILE A 269 -22.10 5.68 -9.50
C ILE A 269 -22.03 5.85 -11.02
N ASN A 270 -21.85 7.07 -11.50
CA ASN A 270 -21.78 7.35 -12.94
C ASN A 270 -20.55 6.72 -13.62
N GLN A 271 -19.46 6.51 -12.87
CA GLN A 271 -18.21 5.94 -13.37
C GLN A 271 -18.06 4.44 -13.11
N THR A 272 -18.80 3.89 -12.15
CA THR A 272 -18.71 2.47 -11.77
C THR A 272 -19.38 1.58 -12.82
N ARG A 273 -18.69 0.53 -13.27
CA ARG A 273 -19.27 -0.46 -14.19
C ARG A 273 -20.31 -1.30 -13.47
N ILE A 274 -21.42 -1.59 -14.15
CA ILE A 274 -22.51 -2.42 -13.64
C ILE A 274 -21.99 -3.82 -13.24
N THR A 275 -21.11 -4.41 -14.06
CA THR A 275 -20.50 -5.73 -13.78
C THR A 275 -19.69 -5.76 -12.49
N ASP A 276 -18.93 -4.69 -12.23
CA ASP A 276 -18.06 -4.61 -11.06
C ASP A 276 -18.92 -4.37 -9.80
N LEU A 277 -19.98 -3.54 -9.92
CA LEU A 277 -20.97 -3.34 -8.86
C LEU A 277 -21.73 -4.63 -8.49
N GLU A 278 -22.19 -5.39 -9.49
CA GLU A 278 -22.88 -6.66 -9.29
C GLU A 278 -22.00 -7.69 -8.58
N LEU A 279 -20.71 -7.76 -8.95
CA LEU A 279 -19.74 -8.63 -8.30
C LEU A 279 -19.66 -8.35 -6.80
N PHE A 280 -19.44 -7.10 -6.41
CA PHE A 280 -19.35 -6.74 -5.00
C PHE A 280 -20.68 -6.86 -4.25
N SER A 281 -21.83 -6.64 -4.91
CA SER A 281 -23.14 -6.91 -4.31
C SER A 281 -23.33 -8.39 -4.00
N LYS A 282 -22.94 -9.28 -4.94
CA LYS A 282 -22.97 -10.73 -4.75
C LYS A 282 -22.05 -11.18 -3.62
N LEU A 283 -20.83 -10.63 -3.56
CA LEU A 283 -19.87 -10.92 -2.48
C LEU A 283 -20.34 -10.43 -1.12
N ALA A 284 -21.12 -9.34 -1.08
CA ALA A 284 -21.70 -8.81 0.16
C ALA A 284 -23.00 -9.52 0.57
N HIS A 285 -23.49 -10.48 -0.21
CA HIS A 285 -24.78 -11.16 -0.01
C HIS A 285 -25.98 -10.20 0.11
N VAL A 286 -25.93 -9.05 -0.56
CA VAL A 286 -27.04 -8.08 -0.58
C VAL A 286 -27.78 -8.17 -1.90
N SER A 287 -29.11 -8.28 -1.83
CA SER A 287 -30.03 -8.36 -2.96
C SER A 287 -30.04 -7.07 -3.80
N PHE A 288 -30.40 -7.22 -5.07
CA PHE A 288 -30.44 -6.16 -6.09
C PHE A 288 -31.12 -4.88 -5.58
N TYR A 289 -30.41 -3.75 -5.64
CA TYR A 289 -30.95 -2.42 -5.37
C TYR A 289 -31.83 -1.97 -6.55
N GLN A 290 -33.06 -1.53 -6.28
CA GLN A 290 -33.96 -1.02 -7.33
C GLN A 290 -33.49 0.35 -7.84
N ASN A 291 -32.94 1.19 -6.95
CA ASN A 291 -32.37 2.49 -7.31
C ASN A 291 -30.85 2.52 -7.13
N LYS A 292 -30.15 3.09 -8.11
CA LYS A 292 -28.69 3.32 -8.03
C LYS A 292 -28.29 4.15 -6.80
N ASN A 293 -29.17 5.02 -6.30
CA ASN A 293 -28.88 5.88 -5.17
C ASN A 293 -28.93 5.18 -3.80
N GLU A 294 -29.46 3.95 -3.71
CA GLU A 294 -29.58 3.21 -2.44
C GLU A 294 -28.32 2.38 -2.12
N ILE A 295 -27.40 2.24 -3.07
CA ILE A 295 -26.18 1.43 -2.93
C ILE A 295 -25.34 1.94 -1.75
N PRO A 296 -24.98 1.11 -0.75
CA PRO A 296 -24.17 1.54 0.37
C PRO A 296 -22.73 1.83 -0.06
N MET A 297 -22.11 2.86 0.56
CA MET A 297 -20.75 3.30 0.22
C MET A 297 -19.70 2.18 0.34
N ARG A 298 -19.89 1.25 1.28
CA ARG A 298 -19.03 0.07 1.49
C ARG A 298 -18.96 -0.86 0.28
N ILE A 299 -20.00 -0.92 -0.55
CA ILE A 299 -20.02 -1.71 -1.79
C ILE A 299 -19.57 -0.83 -2.96
N LEU A 300 -20.04 0.41 -3.01
CA LEU A 300 -19.74 1.33 -4.10
C LEU A 300 -18.24 1.66 -4.20
N LEU A 301 -17.57 1.93 -3.07
CA LEU A 301 -16.16 2.31 -3.05
C LEU A 301 -15.21 1.26 -3.63
N PRO A 302 -15.21 0.00 -3.19
CA PRO A 302 -14.37 -1.02 -3.81
C PRO A 302 -14.75 -1.27 -5.28
N SER A 303 -16.04 -1.22 -5.63
CA SER A 303 -16.51 -1.38 -7.02
C SER A 303 -16.01 -0.26 -7.94
N PHE A 304 -16.04 0.98 -7.44
CA PHE A 304 -15.54 2.16 -8.13
C PHE A 304 -14.03 2.03 -8.37
N ILE A 305 -13.25 1.72 -7.33
CA ILE A 305 -11.79 1.58 -7.47
C ILE A 305 -11.44 0.50 -8.49
N THR A 306 -12.08 -0.67 -8.46
CA THR A 306 -11.81 -1.72 -9.46
C THR A 306 -12.21 -1.29 -10.87
N SER A 307 -13.31 -0.55 -11.01
CA SER A 307 -13.75 0.01 -12.30
C SER A 307 -12.72 1.00 -12.83
N GLU A 308 -12.26 1.93 -11.99
CA GLU A 308 -11.25 2.95 -12.33
C GLU A 308 -9.92 2.31 -12.71
N LEU A 309 -9.46 1.31 -11.95
CA LEU A 309 -8.26 0.55 -12.27
C LEU A 309 -8.36 -0.08 -13.66
N LYS A 310 -9.44 -0.82 -13.94
CA LYS A 310 -9.64 -1.47 -15.24
C LYS A 310 -9.66 -0.44 -16.38
N THR A 311 -10.34 0.70 -16.22
CA THR A 311 -10.35 1.77 -17.22
C THR A 311 -8.96 2.38 -17.42
N ALA A 312 -8.23 2.65 -16.33
CA ALA A 312 -6.89 3.23 -16.39
C ALA A 312 -5.90 2.30 -17.10
N PHE A 313 -5.96 0.99 -16.82
CA PHE A 313 -5.13 0.00 -17.49
C PHE A 313 -5.51 -0.15 -18.97
N GLN A 314 -6.80 -0.09 -19.33
CA GLN A 314 -7.23 -0.08 -20.73
C GLN A 314 -6.66 1.11 -21.48
N ILE A 315 -6.82 2.32 -20.95
CA ILE A 315 -6.28 3.55 -21.55
C ILE A 315 -4.75 3.45 -21.65
N GLY A 316 -4.08 3.07 -20.56
CA GLY A 316 -2.63 2.94 -20.52
C GLY A 316 -2.09 1.90 -21.50
N PHE A 317 -2.80 0.79 -21.70
CA PHE A 317 -2.46 -0.22 -22.70
C PHE A 317 -2.58 0.34 -24.12
N THR A 318 -3.68 1.03 -24.45
CA THR A 318 -3.87 1.65 -25.77
C THR A 318 -2.76 2.67 -26.07
N ILE A 319 -2.34 3.45 -25.08
CA ILE A 319 -1.21 4.38 -25.19
C ILE A 319 0.12 3.65 -25.42
N PHE A 320 0.28 2.46 -24.83
CA PHE A 320 1.51 1.66 -24.94
C PHE A 320 1.76 1.12 -26.35
N ILE A 321 0.70 0.80 -27.10
CA ILE A 321 0.77 0.14 -28.42
C ILE A 321 1.70 0.87 -29.41
N PRO A 322 1.53 2.18 -29.71
CA PRO A 322 2.40 2.87 -30.68
C PRO A 322 3.88 2.85 -30.27
N PHE A 323 4.18 3.01 -28.98
CA PHE A 323 5.56 2.99 -28.50
C PHE A 323 6.19 1.60 -28.56
N LEU A 324 5.40 0.56 -28.29
CA LEU A 324 5.82 -0.83 -28.41
C LEU A 324 6.16 -1.17 -29.87
N ILE A 325 5.36 -0.69 -30.83
CA ILE A 325 5.65 -0.87 -32.26
C ILE A 325 7.00 -0.26 -32.62
N ILE A 326 7.30 0.96 -32.14
CA ILE A 326 8.62 1.59 -32.37
C ILE A 326 9.74 0.72 -31.78
N ASP A 327 9.58 0.21 -30.56
CA ASP A 327 10.59 -0.66 -29.94
C ASP A 327 10.85 -1.93 -30.76
N LEU A 328 9.79 -2.60 -31.21
CA LEU A 328 9.91 -3.83 -32.01
C LEU A 328 10.56 -3.56 -33.37
N VAL A 329 10.17 -2.48 -34.04
CA VAL A 329 10.74 -2.10 -35.35
C VAL A 329 12.22 -1.77 -35.19
N VAL A 330 12.59 -0.90 -34.24
CA VAL A 330 13.99 -0.53 -34.00
C VAL A 330 14.83 -1.74 -33.62
N ALA A 331 14.32 -2.63 -32.76
CA ALA A 331 15.01 -3.86 -32.40
C ALA A 331 15.27 -4.77 -33.61
N SER A 332 14.28 -4.94 -34.50
CA SER A 332 14.43 -5.77 -35.70
C SER A 332 15.47 -5.21 -36.68
N VAL A 333 15.50 -3.88 -36.86
CA VAL A 333 16.48 -3.20 -37.71
C VAL A 333 17.89 -3.31 -37.10
N LEU A 334 18.01 -3.14 -35.78
CA LEU A 334 19.28 -3.23 -35.07
C LEU A 334 19.89 -4.64 -35.15
N MET A 335 19.05 -5.66 -35.00
CA MET A 335 19.45 -7.06 -35.17
C MET A 335 19.86 -7.35 -36.61
N ALA A 336 19.16 -6.79 -37.61
CA ALA A 336 19.52 -6.94 -39.02
C ALA A 336 20.88 -6.31 -39.37
N LEU A 337 21.25 -5.20 -38.70
CA LEU A 337 22.56 -4.56 -38.84
C LEU A 337 23.69 -5.27 -38.08
N GLY A 338 23.39 -6.34 -37.32
CA GLY A 338 24.37 -7.08 -36.52
C GLY A 338 24.77 -6.42 -35.20
N MET A 339 24.09 -5.33 -34.79
CA MET A 339 24.37 -4.62 -33.54
C MET A 339 23.65 -5.28 -32.35
N MET A 340 24.11 -6.46 -31.94
CA MET A 340 23.48 -7.23 -30.85
C MET A 340 23.74 -6.67 -29.44
N MET A 341 24.81 -5.86 -29.27
CA MET A 341 25.24 -5.36 -27.96
C MET A 341 24.59 -4.04 -27.55
N VAL A 342 23.98 -3.31 -28.49
CA VAL A 342 23.34 -2.04 -28.18
C VAL A 342 21.89 -2.31 -27.75
N PRO A 343 21.46 -1.88 -26.56
CA PRO A 343 20.08 -2.08 -26.13
C PRO A 343 19.13 -1.28 -27.05
N PRO A 344 18.15 -1.94 -27.72
CA PRO A 344 17.25 -1.28 -28.66
C PRO A 344 16.47 -0.10 -28.06
N SER A 345 16.19 -0.15 -26.74
CA SER A 345 15.46 0.89 -26.01
C SER A 345 16.17 2.24 -25.99
N THR A 346 17.50 2.26 -26.01
CA THR A 346 18.28 3.51 -26.04
C THR A 346 18.14 4.21 -27.39
N ILE A 347 18.05 3.43 -28.47
CA ILE A 347 17.91 3.94 -29.84
C ILE A 347 16.45 4.30 -30.15
N SER A 348 15.48 3.57 -29.62
CA SER A 348 14.06 3.86 -29.86
C SER A 348 13.56 5.11 -29.12
N LEU A 349 14.18 5.46 -27.99
CA LEU A 349 13.79 6.62 -27.16
C LEU A 349 13.64 7.94 -27.93
N PRO A 350 14.61 8.42 -28.73
CA PRO A 350 14.44 9.66 -29.50
C PRO A 350 13.26 9.59 -30.48
N PHE A 351 13.02 8.45 -31.13
CA PHE A 351 11.87 8.27 -32.02
C PHE A 351 10.54 8.31 -31.27
N LYS A 352 10.47 7.72 -30.07
CA LYS A 352 9.28 7.81 -29.22
C LYS A 352 8.98 9.24 -28.79
N LEU A 353 10.01 9.97 -28.35
CA LEU A 353 9.86 11.37 -27.96
C LEU A 353 9.46 12.24 -29.15
N MET A 354 10.07 12.02 -30.32
CA MET A 354 9.71 12.71 -31.56
C MET A 354 8.24 12.46 -31.91
N LEU A 355 7.79 11.20 -31.95
CA LEU A 355 6.40 10.88 -32.22
C LEU A 355 5.46 11.53 -31.20
N PHE A 356 5.79 11.43 -29.91
CA PHE A 356 4.94 11.95 -28.84
C PHE A 356 4.79 13.48 -28.89
N VAL A 357 5.85 14.20 -29.24
CA VAL A 357 5.80 15.66 -29.43
C VAL A 357 5.08 16.03 -30.73
N LEU A 358 5.32 15.31 -31.83
CA LEU A 358 4.70 15.60 -33.13
C LEU A 358 3.18 15.46 -33.16
N VAL A 359 2.62 14.59 -32.29
CA VAL A 359 1.17 14.38 -32.19
C VAL A 359 0.53 15.20 -31.06
N ASP A 360 1.27 16.13 -30.45
CA ASP A 360 0.84 16.86 -29.25
C ASP A 360 0.32 15.91 -28.14
N GLY A 361 1.09 14.86 -27.86
CA GLY A 361 0.65 13.74 -27.03
C GLY A 361 0.16 14.14 -25.63
N TRP A 362 0.74 15.16 -25.00
CA TRP A 362 0.25 15.67 -23.72
C TRP A 362 -1.17 16.22 -23.82
N GLN A 363 -1.46 17.02 -24.84
CA GLN A 363 -2.78 17.62 -25.03
C GLN A 363 -3.82 16.55 -25.36
N LEU A 364 -3.47 15.59 -26.24
CA LEU A 364 -4.36 14.49 -26.59
C LEU A 364 -4.70 13.63 -25.37
N LEU A 365 -3.70 13.33 -24.53
CA LEU A 365 -3.91 12.53 -23.31
C LEU A 365 -4.77 13.25 -22.27
N ILE A 366 -4.50 14.52 -22.02
CA ILE A 366 -5.28 15.31 -21.06
C ILE A 366 -6.73 15.45 -21.56
N ALA A 367 -6.93 15.73 -22.84
CA ALA A 367 -8.26 15.85 -23.43
C ALA A 367 -9.02 14.51 -23.37
N SER A 368 -8.39 13.40 -23.74
CA SER A 368 -8.97 12.06 -23.68
C SER A 368 -9.32 11.65 -22.25
N LEU A 369 -8.44 11.93 -21.28
CA LEU A 369 -8.70 11.69 -19.86
C LEU A 369 -9.88 12.51 -19.35
N ALA A 370 -9.94 13.81 -19.66
CA ALA A 370 -11.03 14.67 -19.23
C ALA A 370 -12.38 14.24 -19.84
N GLN A 371 -12.41 13.91 -21.14
CA GLN A 371 -13.61 13.40 -21.82
C GLN A 371 -14.03 12.01 -21.34
N SER A 372 -13.08 11.19 -20.85
CA SER A 372 -13.36 9.86 -20.30
C SER A 372 -14.20 9.91 -19.03
N PHE A 373 -14.26 11.05 -18.33
CA PHE A 373 -15.16 11.24 -17.21
C PHE A 373 -16.47 11.86 -17.70
N ASN A 374 -17.52 11.04 -17.78
CA ASN A 374 -18.90 11.56 -17.91
C ASN A 374 -19.33 12.20 -16.58
N THR A 375 -19.14 13.52 -16.45
CA THR A 375 -19.54 14.31 -15.27
C THR A 375 -20.98 14.78 -15.31
#